data_AF-A0A231RJQ7-F1
#
_entry.id   AF-A0A231RJQ7-F1
#
_cell.length_a   1.000
_cell.length_b   1.000
_cell.length_c   1.000
_cell.angle_alpha   90.00
_cell.angle_beta   90.00
_cell.angle_gamma   90.00
#
_symmetry.space_group_name_H-M   'P 1'
#
loop_
_entity.id
_entity.type
_entity.pdbx_description
1 polymer ?
#
loop_
_entity_poly.entity_id
_entity_poly.type
_entity_poly.pdbx_seq_one_letter_code
_entity_poly.pdbx_strand_id
1 'polypeptide(L)'
;MTRDAAYFLLKRPHSQAFASGLSYSRGYGREARPVAPSCPAHSSGREAALEDASQAVDGLHESPGPPKEYGRRQIVRFLDRRDYERFLQQWRIGAPSSGEPNGGIRPLPLIQAVSCPADDALRLTSALAGKAVCEEDAPVWTRALPKGAIVTDKGIPWGVRRIQAPQAWGRTTGYRVKVGVIDTGVDYGHPDLRHSLERGINLLNRMALPQDDNGHGTHIAGTIAAANELQGMIGVAPRSMIYPVKAFDHNGTAYVSDIVLGIEWCVRNHMDVVNMSFGMRTKSRSLLSAVNHAYHSGVLIVASSGNEGRVGDIDYPAGFGQTIAVGATNRTGRIAKFTNRSSLIDIYAPGDRIMSSWLKGKHREMSGTSMATSHVTGAIALLLSLRPGLSPGQIKSIVKNAAVPLRSAKAPRTAGELNVTRILSAVDQL
;
A
#
# COMPACT_ATOMS: atom_id res chain seq x y z
N MET A 1 -32.83 32.23 26.64
CA MET A 1 -32.80 33.69 26.79
C MET A 1 -31.60 34.07 27.65
N THR A 2 -30.56 34.62 27.01
CA THR A 2 -29.43 35.47 27.48
C THR A 2 -28.36 35.40 26.36
N ARG A 3 -28.20 36.45 25.53
CA ARG A 3 -27.19 37.55 25.63
C ARG A 3 -25.74 37.04 25.58
N ASP A 4 -24.78 37.47 24.76
CA ASP A 4 -24.52 38.62 23.86
C ASP A 4 -23.38 38.17 22.87
N ALA A 5 -23.36 38.52 21.57
CA ALA A 5 -22.62 39.65 20.93
C ALA A 5 -21.17 39.86 21.46
N ALA A 6 -20.08 40.08 20.71
CA ALA A 6 -19.85 40.79 19.45
C ALA A 6 -18.34 40.80 19.06
N TYR A 7 -18.05 40.87 17.74
CA TYR A 7 -16.99 41.64 17.04
C TYR A 7 -15.47 41.43 17.28
N PHE A 8 -14.69 41.16 16.20
CA PHE A 8 -13.95 42.21 15.47
C PHE A 8 -13.34 41.71 14.13
N LEU A 9 -13.68 42.43 13.06
CA LEU A 9 -13.05 42.44 11.73
C LEU A 9 -12.07 43.62 11.68
N LEU A 10 -10.87 43.45 11.09
CA LEU A 10 -10.10 44.57 10.56
C LEU A 10 -9.43 44.21 9.23
N LYS A 11 -9.59 45.14 8.28
CA LYS A 11 -9.18 45.11 6.86
C LYS A 11 -7.68 45.41 6.69
N ARG A 12 -7.18 45.00 5.51
CA ARG A 12 -5.85 45.26 4.87
C ARG A 12 -5.54 46.76 4.69
N PRO A 13 -4.33 47.12 4.20
CA PRO A 13 -4.22 47.40 2.74
C PRO A 13 -2.88 47.09 2.01
N HIS A 14 -3.00 46.93 0.67
CA HIS A 14 -2.16 47.32 -0.50
C HIS A 14 -0.61 47.23 -0.48
N SER A 15 0.18 47.11 -1.55
CA SER A 15 0.08 46.87 -3.02
C SER A 15 1.53 47.04 -3.56
N GLN A 16 1.95 46.33 -4.62
CA GLN A 16 2.61 46.94 -5.80
C GLN A 16 3.06 45.89 -6.83
N ALA A 17 2.80 46.24 -8.09
CA ALA A 17 3.18 45.56 -9.31
C ALA A 17 4.56 46.03 -9.78
N PHE A 18 5.26 45.21 -10.56
CA PHE A 18 6.23 45.68 -11.55
C PHE A 18 6.07 44.90 -12.85
N ALA A 19 5.93 45.65 -13.94
CA ALA A 19 5.96 45.20 -15.31
C ALA A 19 7.06 45.98 -16.06
N SER A 20 7.86 45.27 -16.85
CA SER A 20 8.62 45.73 -18.04
C SER A 20 9.46 44.53 -18.49
N GLY A 21 9.38 43.98 -19.70
CA GLY A 21 9.29 44.66 -20.99
C GLY A 21 10.71 44.83 -21.53
N LEU A 22 11.17 43.93 -22.42
CA LEU A 22 12.28 44.20 -23.35
C LEU A 22 12.16 43.26 -24.56
N SER A 23 11.68 43.84 -25.64
CA SER A 23 11.79 43.40 -27.02
C SER A 23 13.20 43.67 -27.56
N TYR A 24 13.76 42.75 -28.34
CA TYR A 24 14.77 43.10 -29.35
C TYR A 24 14.51 42.30 -30.63
N SER A 25 14.53 43.01 -31.75
CA SER A 25 14.30 42.54 -33.11
C SER A 25 15.50 42.90 -34.00
N ARG A 26 15.55 42.28 -35.18
CA ARG A 26 16.55 42.34 -36.28
C ARG A 26 17.67 41.30 -36.16
N GLY A 27 18.07 40.55 -37.18
CA GLY A 27 17.68 40.51 -38.60
C GLY A 27 18.89 40.11 -39.46
N TYR A 28 18.67 39.19 -40.40
CA TYR A 28 19.50 38.82 -41.57
C TYR A 28 20.78 37.99 -41.41
N GLY A 29 20.84 36.91 -42.21
CA GLY A 29 22.04 36.15 -42.54
C GLY A 29 21.72 34.81 -43.20
N ARG A 30 21.56 34.80 -44.54
CA ARG A 30 21.56 33.57 -45.35
C ARG A 30 22.94 32.92 -45.26
N GLU A 31 23.02 31.63 -44.98
CA GLU A 31 24.13 30.81 -45.46
C GLU A 31 23.80 29.31 -45.49
N ALA A 32 24.54 28.61 -46.34
CA ALA A 32 24.18 27.39 -47.06
C ALA A 32 24.11 26.11 -46.22
N ARG A 33 23.30 25.16 -46.72
CA ARG A 33 23.19 23.78 -46.24
C ARG A 33 24.51 23.01 -46.41
N PRO A 34 24.97 22.24 -45.40
CA PRO A 34 25.76 21.05 -45.63
C PRO A 34 24.83 19.83 -45.77
N VAL A 35 24.98 19.12 -46.89
CA VAL A 35 24.41 17.79 -47.11
C VAL A 35 25.17 16.81 -46.21
N ALA A 36 24.50 16.24 -45.22
CA ALA A 36 25.00 15.14 -44.40
C ALA A 36 24.39 13.81 -44.88
N PRO A 37 25.14 12.70 -44.83
CA PRO A 37 24.80 11.45 -45.50
C PRO A 37 23.55 10.80 -44.92
N SER A 38 22.75 10.19 -45.80
CA SER A 38 21.59 9.37 -45.48
C SER A 38 21.96 8.24 -44.52
N CYS A 39 21.52 8.33 -43.26
CA CYS A 39 21.43 7.19 -42.38
C CYS A 39 20.41 6.19 -42.95
N PRO A 40 20.73 4.88 -43.03
CA PRO A 40 19.74 3.88 -43.36
C PRO A 40 18.64 3.89 -42.29
N ALA A 41 17.40 3.86 -42.75
CA ALA A 41 16.21 3.89 -41.91
C ALA A 41 16.23 2.71 -40.93
N HIS A 42 16.25 3.01 -39.63
CA HIS A 42 15.74 2.12 -38.58
C HIS A 42 14.20 2.07 -38.63
N SER A 43 13.61 1.80 -39.80
CA SER A 43 12.15 1.66 -39.98
C SER A 43 11.66 0.24 -39.69
N SER A 44 12.48 -0.78 -39.95
CA SER A 44 12.08 -2.19 -39.82
C SER A 44 11.73 -2.59 -38.38
N GLY A 45 12.46 -2.10 -37.39
CA GLY A 45 12.17 -2.37 -35.98
C GLY A 45 10.95 -1.61 -35.45
N ARG A 46 10.53 -0.53 -36.13
CA ARG A 46 9.37 0.28 -35.74
C ARG A 46 8.07 -0.29 -36.31
N GLU A 47 8.11 -0.77 -37.56
CA GLU A 47 6.99 -1.43 -38.23
C GLU A 47 6.69 -2.80 -37.62
N ALA A 48 7.71 -3.64 -37.40
CA ALA A 48 7.51 -4.96 -36.78
C ALA A 48 6.88 -4.85 -35.38
N ALA A 49 7.29 -3.86 -34.59
CA ALA A 49 6.73 -3.67 -33.25
C ALA A 49 5.32 -3.03 -33.23
N LEU A 50 4.89 -2.40 -34.34
CA LEU A 50 3.51 -1.93 -34.53
C LEU A 50 2.59 -3.08 -34.94
N GLU A 51 3.08 -3.98 -35.79
CA GLU A 51 2.36 -5.19 -36.20
C GLU A 51 2.12 -6.13 -35.01
N ASP A 52 3.15 -6.44 -34.21
CA ASP A 52 3.04 -7.34 -33.05
C ASP A 52 1.96 -6.88 -32.05
N ALA A 53 1.90 -5.57 -31.79
CA ALA A 53 0.94 -4.99 -30.85
C ALA A 53 -0.49 -4.98 -31.42
N SER A 54 -0.64 -4.70 -32.74
CA SER A 54 -1.94 -4.76 -33.41
C SER A 54 -2.50 -6.17 -33.38
N GLN A 55 -1.69 -7.16 -33.75
CA GLN A 55 -2.07 -8.57 -33.71
C GLN A 55 -2.49 -9.02 -32.31
N ALA A 56 -1.81 -8.53 -31.27
CA ALA A 56 -2.15 -8.82 -29.88
C ALA A 56 -3.53 -8.28 -29.48
N VAL A 57 -3.92 -7.08 -29.97
CA VAL A 57 -5.22 -6.46 -29.69
C VAL A 57 -6.33 -7.05 -30.56
N ASP A 58 -6.06 -7.28 -31.85
CA ASP A 58 -7.02 -7.87 -32.79
C ASP A 58 -7.45 -9.27 -32.31
N GLY A 59 -6.50 -10.09 -31.83
CA GLY A 59 -6.79 -11.38 -31.23
C GLY A 59 -7.65 -11.33 -29.96
N LEU A 60 -7.80 -10.19 -29.29
CA LEU A 60 -8.69 -10.01 -28.13
C LEU A 60 -10.11 -9.61 -28.52
N HIS A 61 -10.29 -9.01 -29.70
CA HIS A 61 -11.59 -8.54 -30.18
C HIS A 61 -12.38 -9.63 -30.94
N GLU A 62 -11.75 -10.76 -31.26
CA GLU A 62 -12.41 -11.90 -31.90
C GLU A 62 -13.25 -12.74 -30.90
N SER A 63 -14.57 -12.55 -31.01
CA SER A 63 -15.74 -13.29 -30.50
C SER A 63 -15.96 -13.45 -28.98
N PRO A 64 -17.14 -13.06 -28.45
CA PRO A 64 -17.53 -13.35 -27.08
C PRO A 64 -17.91 -14.84 -26.96
N GLY A 65 -17.02 -15.63 -26.37
CA GLY A 65 -17.38 -16.96 -25.88
C GLY A 65 -18.44 -16.89 -24.78
N PRO A 66 -19.12 -18.02 -24.45
CA PRO A 66 -20.16 -18.06 -23.42
C PRO A 66 -19.61 -17.55 -22.06
N PRO A 67 -20.49 -17.08 -21.15
CA PRO A 67 -20.07 -16.50 -19.88
C PRO A 67 -19.27 -17.52 -19.09
N LYS A 68 -17.95 -17.31 -19.03
CA LYS A 68 -17.02 -18.19 -18.33
C LYS A 68 -17.28 -18.09 -16.83
N GLU A 69 -17.47 -19.24 -16.17
CA GLU A 69 -17.13 -19.43 -14.75
C GLU A 69 -15.90 -18.59 -14.42
N TYR A 70 -15.91 -17.80 -13.33
CA TYR A 70 -14.82 -16.91 -12.89
C TYR A 70 -13.43 -17.50 -13.22
N GLY A 71 -12.94 -17.18 -14.42
CA GLY A 71 -11.85 -17.92 -15.02
C GLY A 71 -10.55 -17.61 -14.29
N ARG A 72 -9.59 -18.53 -14.37
CA ARG A 72 -8.21 -18.25 -13.90
C ARG A 72 -7.75 -16.95 -14.56
N ARG A 73 -7.31 -15.98 -13.75
CA ARG A 73 -6.76 -14.71 -14.22
C ARG A 73 -5.25 -14.79 -14.26
N GLN A 74 -4.64 -14.03 -15.15
CA GLN A 74 -3.20 -13.97 -15.35
C GLN A 74 -2.74 -12.51 -15.39
N ILE A 75 -1.51 -12.27 -14.96
CA ILE A 75 -0.81 -11.01 -15.12
C ILE A 75 0.20 -11.15 -16.25
N VAL A 76 -0.01 -10.41 -17.34
CA VAL A 76 0.93 -10.32 -18.45
C VAL A 76 1.73 -9.03 -18.30
N ARG A 77 3.02 -9.17 -18.01
CA ARG A 77 3.95 -8.05 -17.83
C ARG A 77 4.83 -7.90 -19.06
N PHE A 78 4.82 -6.71 -19.64
CA PHE A 78 5.63 -6.36 -20.79
C PHE A 78 7.07 -6.13 -20.35
N LEU A 79 8.03 -6.52 -21.19
CA LEU A 79 9.46 -6.31 -20.94
C LEU A 79 9.92 -4.90 -21.35
N ASP A 80 9.27 -4.30 -22.33
CA ASP A 80 9.52 -2.93 -22.80
C ASP A 80 8.31 -2.03 -22.52
N ARG A 81 8.57 -0.82 -22.00
CA ARG A 81 7.55 0.19 -21.69
C ARG A 81 6.79 0.65 -22.95
N ARG A 82 7.47 0.74 -24.09
CA ARG A 82 6.90 1.19 -25.35
C ARG A 82 5.87 0.19 -25.88
N ASP A 83 6.14 -1.10 -25.72
CA ASP A 83 5.20 -2.15 -26.13
C ASP A 83 3.94 -2.13 -25.26
N TYR A 84 4.10 -1.91 -23.95
CA TYR A 84 2.97 -1.70 -23.04
C TYR A 84 2.13 -0.47 -23.43
N GLU A 85 2.76 0.66 -23.73
CA GLU A 85 2.07 1.89 -24.11
C GLU A 85 1.34 1.77 -25.45
N ARG A 86 1.95 1.10 -26.44
CA ARG A 86 1.31 0.77 -27.72
C ARG A 86 0.10 -0.13 -27.53
N PHE A 87 0.26 -1.21 -26.77
CA PHE A 87 -0.84 -2.12 -26.43
C PHE A 87 -2.01 -1.34 -25.83
N LEU A 88 -1.76 -0.49 -24.83
CA LEU A 88 -2.82 0.31 -24.21
C LEU A 88 -3.48 1.29 -25.17
N GLN A 89 -2.72 1.90 -26.08
CA GLN A 89 -3.26 2.81 -27.07
C GLN A 89 -4.24 2.08 -28.00
N GLN A 90 -3.83 0.94 -28.55
CA GLN A 90 -4.65 0.13 -29.45
C GLN A 90 -5.87 -0.46 -28.74
N TRP A 91 -5.68 -1.04 -27.54
CA TRP A 91 -6.78 -1.59 -26.74
C TRP A 91 -7.85 -0.53 -26.39
N ARG A 92 -7.43 0.71 -26.14
CA ARG A 92 -8.38 1.83 -25.91
C ARG A 92 -9.14 2.23 -27.16
N ILE A 93 -8.52 2.18 -28.33
CA ILE A 93 -9.16 2.49 -29.62
C ILE A 93 -10.21 1.43 -29.98
N GLY A 94 -9.93 0.15 -29.69
CA GLY A 94 -10.85 -0.96 -29.93
C GLY A 94 -11.94 -1.15 -28.88
N ALA A 95 -11.93 -0.39 -27.77
CA ALA A 95 -12.93 -0.53 -26.71
C ALA A 95 -14.25 0.19 -27.06
N PRO A 96 -15.42 -0.49 -26.93
CA PRO A 96 -16.71 0.11 -27.22
C PRO A 96 -17.01 1.29 -26.30
N SER A 97 -17.74 2.27 -26.81
CA SER A 97 -18.07 3.53 -26.14
C SER A 97 -18.94 3.39 -24.88
N SER A 98 -19.36 2.17 -24.51
CA SER A 98 -20.32 1.85 -23.46
C SER A 98 -19.76 1.81 -22.04
N GLY A 99 -18.50 2.22 -21.82
CA GLY A 99 -17.98 2.53 -20.47
C GLY A 99 -17.57 1.34 -19.60
N GLU A 100 -17.85 0.10 -20.01
CA GLU A 100 -17.18 -1.07 -19.45
C GLU A 100 -16.07 -1.53 -20.40
N PRO A 101 -14.79 -1.50 -19.97
CA PRO A 101 -13.69 -1.94 -20.83
C PRO A 101 -13.88 -3.42 -21.19
N ASN A 102 -14.07 -3.66 -22.49
CA ASN A 102 -14.16 -4.96 -23.14
C ASN A 102 -13.19 -6.00 -22.53
N GLY A 103 -13.72 -7.18 -22.18
CA GLY A 103 -12.93 -8.41 -22.02
C GLY A 103 -12.30 -8.66 -20.64
N GLY A 104 -12.59 -7.88 -19.60
CA GLY A 104 -12.02 -8.14 -18.26
C GLY A 104 -10.51 -7.86 -18.16
N ILE A 105 -9.95 -7.11 -19.12
CA ILE A 105 -8.56 -6.65 -19.11
C ILE A 105 -8.44 -5.42 -18.22
N ARG A 106 -7.47 -5.46 -17.30
CA ARG A 106 -7.20 -4.40 -16.34
C ARG A 106 -5.74 -3.96 -16.40
N PRO A 107 -5.46 -2.71 -16.81
CA PRO A 107 -4.12 -2.17 -16.79
C PRO A 107 -3.52 -2.08 -15.39
N LEU A 108 -2.22 -2.39 -15.27
CA LEU A 108 -1.36 -2.25 -14.08
C LEU A 108 -0.14 -1.36 -14.43
N PRO A 109 -0.32 -0.03 -14.58
CA PRO A 109 0.71 0.88 -15.09
C PRO A 109 2.03 0.90 -14.31
N LEU A 110 1.97 0.74 -12.98
CA LEU A 110 3.16 0.75 -12.12
C LEU A 110 4.19 -0.30 -12.54
N ILE A 111 3.72 -1.46 -13.00
CA ILE A 111 4.58 -2.59 -13.35
C ILE A 111 4.57 -2.91 -14.84
N GLN A 112 3.98 -2.04 -15.68
CA GLN A 112 3.87 -2.22 -17.13
C GLN A 112 3.21 -3.55 -17.48
N ALA A 113 2.07 -3.83 -16.84
CA ALA A 113 1.36 -5.10 -17.01
C ALA A 113 -0.13 -4.90 -17.23
N VAL A 114 -0.81 -5.99 -17.55
CA VAL A 114 -2.26 -6.12 -17.54
C VAL A 114 -2.65 -7.38 -16.78
N SER A 115 -3.75 -7.32 -16.02
CA SER A 115 -4.46 -8.50 -15.53
C SER A 115 -5.58 -8.82 -16.51
N CYS A 116 -5.73 -10.08 -16.91
CA CYS A 116 -6.74 -10.49 -17.89
C CYS A 116 -7.13 -11.98 -17.68
N PRO A 117 -8.24 -12.44 -18.26
CA PRO A 117 -8.57 -13.86 -18.34
C PRO A 117 -7.42 -14.70 -18.95
N ALA A 118 -7.27 -15.96 -18.54
CA ALA A 118 -6.17 -16.81 -18.98
C ALA A 118 -6.09 -17.00 -20.51
N ASP A 119 -7.23 -17.07 -21.20
CA ASP A 119 -7.25 -17.23 -22.66
C ASP A 119 -6.74 -15.97 -23.37
N ASP A 120 -7.09 -14.79 -22.87
CA ASP A 120 -6.58 -13.51 -23.36
C ASP A 120 -5.08 -13.39 -23.10
N ALA A 121 -4.63 -13.83 -21.93
CA ALA A 121 -3.21 -13.87 -21.59
C ALA A 121 -2.40 -14.79 -22.52
N LEU A 122 -2.96 -15.96 -22.88
CA LEU A 122 -2.32 -16.87 -23.83
C LEU A 122 -2.20 -16.24 -25.22
N ARG A 123 -3.25 -15.55 -25.70
CA ARG A 123 -3.21 -14.82 -26.98
C ARG A 123 -2.18 -13.70 -26.96
N LEU A 124 -2.20 -12.87 -25.93
CA LEU A 124 -1.26 -11.76 -25.74
C LEU A 124 0.19 -12.24 -25.69
N THR A 125 0.47 -13.26 -24.89
CA THR A 125 1.84 -13.75 -24.71
C THR A 125 2.38 -14.42 -25.98
N SER A 126 1.50 -15.09 -26.75
CA SER A 126 1.86 -15.66 -28.05
C SER A 126 2.17 -14.57 -29.08
N ALA A 127 1.32 -13.53 -29.18
CA ALA A 127 1.52 -12.41 -30.09
C ALA A 127 2.78 -11.58 -29.77
N LEU A 128 3.13 -11.44 -28.49
CA LEU A 128 4.30 -10.68 -28.05
C LEU A 128 5.62 -11.46 -28.19
N ALA A 129 5.61 -12.73 -28.58
CA ALA A 129 6.78 -13.53 -28.96
C ALA A 129 8.01 -13.38 -28.03
N GLY A 130 7.81 -13.49 -26.70
CA GLY A 130 8.87 -13.38 -25.69
C GLY A 130 9.16 -11.96 -25.18
N LYS A 131 8.44 -10.94 -25.66
CA LYS A 131 8.47 -9.56 -25.15
C LYS A 131 7.58 -9.35 -23.92
N ALA A 132 6.96 -10.40 -23.41
CA ALA A 132 6.17 -10.37 -22.18
C ALA A 132 6.36 -11.64 -21.35
N VAL A 133 6.09 -11.53 -20.05
CA VAL A 133 6.10 -12.63 -19.09
C VAL A 133 4.70 -12.77 -18.50
N CYS A 134 4.20 -13.98 -18.44
CA CYS A 134 2.93 -14.32 -17.81
C CYS A 134 3.17 -14.92 -16.43
N GLU A 135 2.36 -14.53 -15.45
CA GLU A 135 2.23 -15.25 -14.18
C GLU A 135 0.78 -15.31 -13.74
N GLU A 136 0.46 -16.27 -12.88
CA GLU A 136 -0.87 -16.40 -12.32
C GLU A 136 -1.23 -15.17 -11.47
N ASP A 137 -2.43 -14.62 -11.70
CA ASP A 137 -3.02 -13.63 -10.81
C ASP A 137 -3.61 -14.37 -9.61
N ALA A 138 -2.75 -14.79 -8.69
CA ALA A 138 -3.15 -15.66 -7.58
C ALA A 138 -4.02 -14.92 -6.55
N PRO A 139 -5.00 -15.60 -5.92
CA PRO A 139 -5.72 -15.06 -4.78
C PRO A 139 -4.83 -14.95 -3.53
N VAL A 140 -5.14 -13.96 -2.71
CA VAL A 140 -4.49 -13.60 -1.45
C VAL A 140 -5.58 -13.38 -0.40
N TRP A 141 -5.29 -13.73 0.85
CA TRP A 141 -6.28 -13.66 1.94
C TRP A 141 -5.78 -12.83 3.12
N THR A 142 -6.67 -12.05 3.73
CA THR A 142 -6.47 -11.50 5.07
C THR A 142 -6.61 -12.63 6.08
N ARG A 143 -5.49 -13.11 6.62
CA ARG A 143 -5.50 -14.22 7.60
C ARG A 143 -5.55 -13.64 9.00
N ALA A 144 -6.71 -13.59 9.63
CA ALA A 144 -6.82 -13.28 11.04
C ALA A 144 -7.73 -14.27 11.76
N LEU A 145 -7.36 -14.63 12.99
CA LEU A 145 -8.14 -15.54 13.82
C LEU A 145 -9.01 -14.69 14.77
N PRO A 146 -10.32 -14.59 14.54
CA PRO A 146 -11.21 -14.00 15.54
C PRO A 146 -11.21 -14.92 16.76
N LYS A 147 -10.66 -14.44 17.88
CA LYS A 147 -10.56 -15.23 19.12
C LYS A 147 -11.42 -14.68 20.26
N GLY A 148 -12.03 -13.52 20.10
CA GLY A 148 -12.76 -12.86 21.18
C GLY A 148 -14.16 -12.40 20.83
N ALA A 149 -14.94 -12.21 21.90
CA ALA A 149 -16.22 -11.53 21.88
C ALA A 149 -16.05 -10.07 21.41
N ILE A 150 -17.15 -9.45 21.01
CA ILE A 150 -17.24 -7.99 20.90
C ILE A 150 -17.19 -7.48 22.34
N VAL A 151 -16.15 -6.74 22.70
CA VAL A 151 -15.94 -6.20 24.06
C VAL A 151 -15.82 -4.69 23.93
N THR A 152 -16.40 -3.94 24.86
CA THR A 152 -16.13 -2.50 25.02
C THR A 152 -14.96 -2.33 26.00
N ASP A 153 -13.73 -2.51 25.53
CA ASP A 153 -12.54 -2.11 26.28
C ASP A 153 -12.17 -0.68 25.88
N LYS A 154 -12.00 0.20 26.85
CA LYS A 154 -11.77 1.64 26.65
C LYS A 154 -10.35 2.01 27.04
N GLY A 155 -9.84 3.08 26.46
CA GLY A 155 -8.50 3.61 26.72
C GLY A 155 -7.42 2.95 25.86
N ILE A 156 -6.21 2.81 26.41
CA ILE A 156 -5.04 2.39 25.65
C ILE A 156 -4.97 0.85 25.63
N PRO A 157 -4.97 0.15 24.48
CA PRO A 157 -4.79 -1.30 24.46
C PRO A 157 -3.44 -1.73 25.04
N TRP A 158 -3.37 -2.97 25.56
CA TRP A 158 -2.12 -3.47 26.16
C TRP A 158 -0.95 -3.49 25.16
N GLY A 159 -1.20 -3.78 23.88
CA GLY A 159 -0.17 -3.80 22.84
C GLY A 159 0.45 -2.42 22.63
N VAL A 160 -0.39 -1.37 22.59
CA VAL A 160 0.03 0.03 22.50
C VAL A 160 0.88 0.42 23.72
N ARG A 161 0.46 0.04 24.93
CA ARG A 161 1.28 0.25 26.15
C ARG A 161 2.61 -0.49 26.12
N ARG A 162 2.61 -1.75 25.66
CA ARG A 162 3.80 -2.62 25.68
C ARG A 162 4.93 -2.07 24.82
N ILE A 163 4.61 -1.53 23.65
CA ILE A 163 5.61 -0.93 22.76
C ILE A 163 6.03 0.48 23.22
N GLN A 164 5.52 0.95 24.36
CA GLN A 164 5.79 2.27 24.93
C GLN A 164 5.37 3.44 24.03
N ALA A 165 4.28 3.28 23.26
CA ALA A 165 3.73 4.37 22.45
C ALA A 165 3.24 5.55 23.30
N PRO A 166 2.57 5.37 24.47
CA PRO A 166 2.09 6.51 25.27
C PRO A 166 3.18 7.49 25.71
N GLN A 167 4.38 6.98 25.95
CA GLN A 167 5.55 7.78 26.33
C GLN A 167 6.04 8.68 25.19
N ALA A 168 5.71 8.35 23.94
CA ALA A 168 6.05 9.17 22.78
C ALA A 168 5.09 10.34 22.56
N TRP A 169 3.85 10.28 23.06
CA TRP A 169 2.80 11.24 22.70
C TRP A 169 3.04 12.67 23.18
N GLY A 170 3.88 12.88 24.19
CA GLY A 170 4.37 14.21 24.58
C GLY A 170 5.33 14.84 23.56
N ARG A 171 5.93 14.03 22.67
CA ARG A 171 6.85 14.45 21.60
C ARG A 171 6.19 14.38 20.22
N THR A 172 5.44 13.32 19.95
CA THR A 172 4.85 13.03 18.64
C THR A 172 3.63 12.15 18.75
N THR A 173 2.64 12.42 17.90
CA THR A 173 1.39 11.66 17.81
C THR A 173 1.16 11.10 16.41
N GLY A 174 2.18 11.20 15.53
CA GLY A 174 2.07 10.80 14.13
C GLY A 174 1.36 11.84 13.25
N TYR A 175 1.33 13.10 13.69
CA TYR A 175 0.54 14.16 13.07
C TYR A 175 0.81 14.28 11.56
N ARG A 176 -0.25 14.20 10.76
CA ARG A 176 -0.25 14.34 9.29
C ARG A 176 0.57 13.31 8.50
N VAL A 177 1.12 12.28 9.14
CA VAL A 177 1.73 11.17 8.41
C VAL A 177 0.65 10.39 7.69
N LYS A 178 0.82 10.19 6.38
CA LYS A 178 -0.11 9.49 5.51
C LYS A 178 0.15 8.00 5.55
N VAL A 179 -0.85 7.24 6.00
CA VAL A 179 -0.78 5.79 6.15
C VAL A 179 -1.77 5.14 5.19
N GLY A 180 -1.26 4.48 4.16
CA GLY A 180 -2.08 3.65 3.27
C GLY A 180 -2.39 2.31 3.92
N VAL A 181 -3.67 1.97 4.07
CA VAL A 181 -4.10 0.66 4.59
C VAL A 181 -4.71 -0.14 3.45
N ILE A 182 -3.90 -1.01 2.82
CA ILE A 182 -4.39 -1.92 1.77
C ILE A 182 -5.05 -3.11 2.47
N ASP A 183 -6.37 -3.17 2.45
CA ASP A 183 -7.13 -4.13 3.24
C ASP A 183 -8.60 -4.24 2.76
N THR A 184 -9.53 -4.61 3.63
CA THR A 184 -10.97 -4.74 3.36
C THR A 184 -11.74 -3.42 3.36
N GLY A 185 -11.05 -2.28 3.54
CA GLY A 185 -11.67 -0.96 3.74
C GLY A 185 -11.64 -0.53 5.21
N VAL A 186 -12.29 0.60 5.54
CA VAL A 186 -12.44 1.07 6.93
C VAL A 186 -13.87 1.55 7.17
N ASP A 187 -14.37 1.35 8.38
CA ASP A 187 -15.66 1.91 8.80
C ASP A 187 -15.59 3.43 9.00
N TYR A 188 -16.09 4.20 8.03
CA TYR A 188 -16.10 5.67 8.08
C TYR A 188 -17.00 6.24 9.18
N GLY A 189 -17.95 5.46 9.69
CA GLY A 189 -18.82 5.87 10.79
C GLY A 189 -18.23 5.62 12.17
N HIS A 190 -17.03 5.03 12.27
CA HIS A 190 -16.47 4.64 13.56
C HIS A 190 -16.05 5.87 14.38
N PRO A 191 -16.58 6.06 15.61
CA PRO A 191 -16.30 7.25 16.41
C PRO A 191 -14.82 7.42 16.74
N ASP A 192 -14.09 6.31 16.90
CA ASP A 192 -12.65 6.33 17.18
C ASP A 192 -11.76 6.71 16.00
N LEU A 193 -12.27 6.67 14.77
CA LEU A 193 -11.48 6.93 13.56
C LEU A 193 -11.84 8.25 12.87
N ARG A 194 -12.91 8.93 13.29
CA ARG A 194 -13.48 10.12 12.64
C ARG A 194 -12.49 11.27 12.41
N HIS A 195 -11.43 11.36 13.21
CA HIS A 195 -10.43 12.43 13.13
C HIS A 195 -9.14 12.02 12.39
N SER A 196 -8.99 10.72 12.12
CA SER A 196 -7.79 10.13 11.55
C SER A 196 -8.06 9.56 10.16
N LEU A 197 -9.30 9.55 9.68
CA LEU A 197 -9.68 8.91 8.43
C LEU A 197 -9.79 9.93 7.30
N GLU A 198 -9.08 9.65 6.21
CA GLU A 198 -9.13 10.40 4.97
C GLU A 198 -9.85 9.63 3.86
N ARG A 199 -10.19 10.31 2.77
CA ARG A 199 -10.78 9.65 1.60
C ARG A 199 -9.73 8.80 0.89
N GLY A 200 -9.96 7.49 0.91
CA GLY A 200 -9.16 6.51 0.18
C GLY A 200 -9.78 6.07 -1.15
N ILE A 201 -9.48 4.84 -1.58
CA ILE A 201 -9.98 4.24 -2.84
C ILE A 201 -10.58 2.86 -2.62
N ASN A 202 -11.68 2.58 -3.31
CA ASN A 202 -12.24 1.25 -3.44
C ASN A 202 -11.89 0.67 -4.82
N LEU A 203 -11.05 -0.36 -4.84
CA LEU A 203 -10.58 -1.00 -6.08
C LEU A 203 -11.60 -1.98 -6.66
N LEU A 204 -12.54 -2.45 -5.84
CA LEU A 204 -13.64 -3.33 -6.25
C LEU A 204 -14.77 -2.54 -6.93
N ASN A 205 -15.03 -1.32 -6.45
CA ASN A 205 -15.96 -0.38 -7.05
C ASN A 205 -15.45 1.06 -6.88
N ARG A 206 -14.85 1.62 -7.93
CA ARG A 206 -14.21 2.95 -7.90
C ARG A 206 -15.19 4.11 -7.65
N MET A 207 -16.49 3.89 -7.82
CA MET A 207 -17.51 4.91 -7.58
C MET A 207 -17.98 4.93 -6.11
N ALA A 208 -17.67 3.89 -5.33
CA ALA A 208 -18.05 3.78 -3.93
C ALA A 208 -16.93 4.22 -2.98
N LEU A 209 -17.30 4.60 -1.76
CA LEU A 209 -16.33 4.75 -0.67
C LEU A 209 -15.69 3.38 -0.35
N PRO A 210 -14.43 3.35 0.15
CA PRO A 210 -13.80 2.13 0.65
C PRO A 210 -14.31 1.76 2.04
N GLN A 211 -15.62 1.63 2.16
CA GLN A 211 -16.31 1.21 3.37
C GLN A 211 -16.01 -0.25 3.65
N ASP A 212 -15.68 -0.56 4.91
CA ASP A 212 -15.41 -1.93 5.35
C ASP A 212 -16.71 -2.72 5.52
N ASP A 213 -16.71 -3.93 4.98
CA ASP A 213 -17.79 -4.93 5.05
C ASP A 213 -17.29 -6.26 5.65
N ASN A 214 -16.02 -6.34 6.04
CA ASN A 214 -15.41 -7.50 6.69
C ASN A 214 -15.02 -7.22 8.16
N GLY A 215 -14.42 -6.05 8.41
CA GLY A 215 -13.98 -5.56 9.71
C GLY A 215 -12.48 -5.62 9.95
N HIS A 216 -11.73 -6.41 9.17
CA HIS A 216 -10.28 -6.54 9.32
C HIS A 216 -9.56 -5.20 9.13
N GLY A 217 -9.83 -4.47 8.04
CA GLY A 217 -9.21 -3.18 7.79
C GLY A 217 -9.56 -2.11 8.83
N THR A 218 -10.79 -2.11 9.36
CA THR A 218 -11.18 -1.25 10.50
C THR A 218 -10.37 -1.57 11.76
N HIS A 219 -10.10 -2.84 12.03
CA HIS A 219 -9.28 -3.28 13.17
C HIS A 219 -7.82 -2.81 13.04
N ILE A 220 -7.26 -2.92 11.83
CA ILE A 220 -5.92 -2.42 11.50
C ILE A 220 -5.86 -0.90 11.68
N ALA A 221 -6.81 -0.15 11.11
CA ALA A 221 -6.88 1.30 11.23
C ALA A 221 -6.98 1.76 12.68
N GLY A 222 -7.80 1.08 13.50
CA GLY A 222 -7.94 1.38 14.93
C GLY A 222 -6.63 1.20 15.71
N THR A 223 -5.87 0.15 15.42
CA THR A 223 -4.60 -0.12 16.09
C THR A 223 -3.58 0.96 15.76
N ILE A 224 -3.60 1.46 14.52
CA ILE A 224 -2.70 2.52 14.07
C ILE A 224 -3.12 3.87 14.66
N ALA A 225 -4.37 4.30 14.50
CA ALA A 225 -4.73 5.72 14.59
C ALA A 225 -6.05 6.03 15.34
N ALA A 226 -6.62 5.09 16.10
CA ALA A 226 -7.79 5.42 16.93
C ALA A 226 -7.50 6.58 17.90
N ALA A 227 -8.46 7.50 18.04
CA ALA A 227 -8.29 8.74 18.81
C ALA A 227 -9.60 9.28 19.40
N ASN A 228 -10.21 8.55 20.33
CA ASN A 228 -11.46 8.99 21.00
C ASN A 228 -11.36 8.96 22.54
N GLU A 229 -10.16 9.26 23.03
CA GLU A 229 -9.84 9.56 24.43
C GLU A 229 -10.62 8.73 25.47
N LEU A 230 -11.43 9.37 26.33
CA LEU A 230 -12.13 8.77 27.47
C LEU A 230 -13.32 7.87 27.08
N GLN A 231 -13.78 7.95 25.82
CA GLN A 231 -15.00 7.27 25.38
C GLN A 231 -14.72 6.05 24.48
N GLY A 232 -13.55 5.99 23.85
CA GLY A 232 -13.13 4.91 22.96
C GLY A 232 -11.72 4.41 23.25
N MET A 233 -11.05 3.89 22.23
CA MET A 233 -9.66 3.44 22.33
C MET A 233 -8.67 4.45 21.74
N ILE A 234 -7.40 4.28 22.07
CA ILE A 234 -6.29 5.06 21.50
C ILE A 234 -5.31 4.13 20.79
N GLY A 235 -5.07 4.37 19.51
CA GLY A 235 -4.09 3.67 18.68
C GLY A 235 -2.65 4.13 18.94
N VAL A 236 -1.70 3.57 18.21
CA VAL A 236 -0.27 3.88 18.40
C VAL A 236 0.08 5.32 18.00
N ALA A 237 -0.41 5.78 16.85
CA ALA A 237 -0.20 7.10 16.26
C ALA A 237 -1.55 7.82 16.06
N PRO A 238 -2.16 8.31 17.15
CA PRO A 238 -3.56 8.76 17.16
C PRO A 238 -3.84 10.00 16.28
N ARG A 239 -2.82 10.68 15.73
CA ARG A 239 -3.00 11.83 14.84
C ARG A 239 -2.44 11.60 13.42
N SER A 240 -2.15 10.34 13.08
CA SER A 240 -1.83 9.96 11.70
C SER A 240 -3.09 9.90 10.84
N MET A 241 -2.91 10.07 9.52
CA MET A 241 -4.01 10.10 8.56
C MET A 241 -4.07 8.76 7.82
N ILE A 242 -5.10 7.97 8.10
CA ILE A 242 -5.40 6.69 7.47
C ILE A 242 -6.10 6.93 6.13
N TYR A 243 -5.52 6.37 5.07
CA TYR A 243 -6.13 6.29 3.74
C TYR A 243 -6.52 4.83 3.45
N PRO A 244 -7.81 4.49 3.50
CA PRO A 244 -8.26 3.13 3.22
C PRO A 244 -8.10 2.78 1.73
N VAL A 245 -7.40 1.70 1.43
CA VAL A 245 -7.26 1.16 0.07
C VAL A 245 -7.95 -0.19 0.05
N LYS A 246 -9.26 -0.20 -0.25
CA LYS A 246 -10.07 -1.43 -0.26
C LYS A 246 -9.71 -2.25 -1.49
N ALA A 247 -8.86 -3.25 -1.30
CA ALA A 247 -8.45 -4.23 -2.29
C ALA A 247 -9.11 -5.59 -2.06
N PHE A 248 -9.55 -5.86 -0.83
CA PHE A 248 -10.15 -7.13 -0.41
C PHE A 248 -11.67 -7.02 -0.33
N ASP A 249 -12.34 -8.09 -0.76
CA ASP A 249 -13.78 -8.24 -0.69
C ASP A 249 -14.29 -8.55 0.73
N HIS A 250 -15.60 -8.76 0.87
CA HIS A 250 -16.24 -9.07 2.14
C HIS A 250 -15.73 -10.37 2.78
N ASN A 251 -15.19 -11.31 1.99
CA ASN A 251 -14.59 -12.56 2.46
C ASN A 251 -13.11 -12.39 2.84
N GLY A 252 -12.55 -11.19 2.69
CA GLY A 252 -11.13 -10.95 2.92
C GLY A 252 -10.26 -11.59 1.85
N THR A 253 -10.75 -11.69 0.61
CA THR A 253 -9.99 -12.17 -0.55
C THR A 253 -9.69 -11.03 -1.51
N ALA A 254 -8.48 -11.02 -2.06
CA ALA A 254 -8.06 -10.13 -3.14
C ALA A 254 -7.19 -10.92 -4.11
N TYR A 255 -6.92 -10.40 -5.30
CA TYR A 255 -5.91 -10.96 -6.17
C TYR A 255 -4.63 -10.13 -6.15
N VAL A 256 -3.52 -10.71 -6.60
CA VAL A 256 -2.23 -10.00 -6.73
C VAL A 256 -2.39 -8.69 -7.50
N SER A 257 -3.15 -8.69 -8.59
CA SER A 257 -3.38 -7.49 -9.39
C SER A 257 -4.16 -6.39 -8.66
N ASP A 258 -5.06 -6.72 -7.73
CA ASP A 258 -5.73 -5.75 -6.86
C ASP A 258 -4.73 -5.10 -5.91
N ILE A 259 -3.85 -5.91 -5.33
CA ILE A 259 -2.80 -5.45 -4.41
C ILE A 259 -1.81 -4.54 -5.16
N VAL A 260 -1.40 -4.91 -6.38
CA VAL A 260 -0.53 -4.08 -7.23
C VAL A 260 -1.16 -2.71 -7.51
N LEU A 261 -2.47 -2.66 -7.81
CA LEU A 261 -3.18 -1.39 -7.98
C LEU A 261 -3.26 -0.58 -6.69
N GLY A 262 -3.40 -1.26 -5.54
CA GLY A 262 -3.37 -0.61 -4.24
C GLY A 262 -2.01 0.05 -3.96
N ILE A 263 -0.92 -0.66 -4.26
CA ILE A 263 0.45 -0.12 -4.15
C ILE A 263 0.61 1.07 -5.10
N GLU A 264 0.17 0.94 -6.36
CA GLU A 264 0.21 2.04 -7.32
C GLU A 264 -0.51 3.28 -6.79
N TRP A 265 -1.72 3.10 -6.25
CA TRP A 265 -2.47 4.22 -5.68
C TRP A 265 -1.71 4.87 -4.53
N CYS A 266 -1.13 4.08 -3.62
CA CYS A 266 -0.33 4.61 -2.52
C CYS A 266 0.89 5.40 -3.00
N VAL A 267 1.60 4.91 -4.03
CA VAL A 267 2.74 5.60 -4.64
C VAL A 267 2.31 6.92 -5.28
N ARG A 268 1.23 6.89 -6.08
CA ARG A 268 0.73 8.09 -6.79
C ARG A 268 0.19 9.16 -5.85
N ASN A 269 -0.28 8.77 -4.66
CA ASN A 269 -0.80 9.70 -3.65
C ASN A 269 0.25 10.06 -2.58
N HIS A 270 1.51 9.64 -2.77
CA HIS A 270 2.64 9.92 -1.88
C HIS A 270 2.32 9.52 -0.43
N MET A 271 1.86 8.28 -0.22
CA MET A 271 1.76 7.72 1.13
C MET A 271 3.16 7.59 1.73
N ASP A 272 3.31 7.88 3.02
CA ASP A 272 4.60 7.77 3.70
C ASP A 272 4.89 6.31 4.08
N VAL A 273 3.86 5.60 4.54
CA VAL A 273 3.92 4.19 4.92
C VAL A 273 2.66 3.45 4.51
N VAL A 274 2.82 2.20 4.09
CA VAL A 274 1.74 1.31 3.67
C VAL A 274 1.73 0.07 4.55
N ASN A 275 0.58 -0.22 5.14
CA ASN A 275 0.34 -1.42 5.93
C ASN A 275 -0.28 -2.52 5.05
N MET A 276 0.38 -3.68 5.01
CA MET A 276 -0.12 -4.89 4.33
C MET A 276 -0.25 -6.04 5.32
N SER A 277 -1.41 -6.12 5.96
CA SER A 277 -1.72 -7.11 7.00
C SER A 277 -2.29 -8.42 6.42
N PHE A 278 -1.70 -8.88 5.32
CA PHE A 278 -2.07 -10.07 4.57
C PHE A 278 -0.81 -10.70 3.97
N GLY A 279 -0.94 -11.90 3.41
CA GLY A 279 0.18 -12.55 2.75
C GLY A 279 -0.22 -13.73 1.89
N MET A 280 0.69 -14.09 0.98
CA MET A 280 0.63 -15.29 0.16
C MET A 280 1.91 -16.09 0.29
N ARG A 281 1.81 -17.42 0.25
CA ARG A 281 2.99 -18.29 0.37
C ARG A 281 3.90 -18.20 -0.86
N THR A 282 3.30 -18.12 -2.04
CA THR A 282 4.02 -18.14 -3.31
C THR A 282 4.56 -16.75 -3.63
N LYS A 283 5.81 -16.67 -4.08
CA LYS A 283 6.41 -15.43 -4.55
C LYS A 283 5.82 -15.03 -5.91
N SER A 284 5.21 -13.84 -6.00
CA SER A 284 4.82 -13.21 -7.27
C SER A 284 5.90 -12.22 -7.74
N ARG A 285 6.27 -12.27 -9.02
CA ARG A 285 7.22 -11.31 -9.63
C ARG A 285 6.56 -9.95 -9.84
N SER A 286 5.27 -9.91 -10.16
CA SER A 286 4.52 -8.65 -10.29
C SER A 286 4.39 -7.93 -8.96
N LEU A 287 4.10 -8.66 -7.88
CA LEU A 287 4.04 -8.08 -6.55
C LEU A 287 5.41 -7.54 -6.11
N LEU A 288 6.49 -8.31 -6.34
CA LEU A 288 7.85 -7.83 -6.07
C LEU A 288 8.18 -6.56 -6.88
N SER A 289 7.79 -6.50 -8.15
CA SER A 289 8.00 -5.31 -9.00
C SER A 289 7.28 -4.09 -8.43
N ALA A 290 6.02 -4.24 -7.99
CA ALA A 290 5.27 -3.16 -7.37
C ALA A 290 5.90 -2.71 -6.03
N VAL A 291 6.31 -3.65 -5.19
CA VAL A 291 7.02 -3.39 -3.92
C VAL A 291 8.33 -2.65 -4.16
N ASN A 292 9.09 -3.04 -5.19
CA ASN A 292 10.32 -2.34 -5.57
C ASN A 292 10.03 -0.90 -6.01
N HIS A 293 9.00 -0.67 -6.84
CA HIS A 293 8.65 0.70 -7.23
C HIS A 293 8.23 1.56 -6.03
N ALA A 294 7.46 1.01 -5.09
CA ALA A 294 7.12 1.72 -3.86
C ALA A 294 8.36 2.11 -3.06
N TYR A 295 9.27 1.15 -2.83
CA TYR A 295 10.53 1.36 -2.11
C TYR A 295 11.38 2.47 -2.74
N HIS A 296 11.58 2.44 -4.06
CA HIS A 296 12.38 3.46 -4.77
C HIS A 296 11.67 4.82 -4.87
N SER A 297 10.35 4.85 -4.70
CA SER A 297 9.55 6.09 -4.63
C SER A 297 9.50 6.68 -3.21
N GLY A 298 10.20 6.07 -2.24
CA GLY A 298 10.20 6.49 -0.84
C GLY A 298 9.01 6.01 -0.02
N VAL A 299 8.12 5.19 -0.59
CA VAL A 299 6.94 4.65 0.09
C VAL A 299 7.33 3.35 0.81
N LEU A 300 7.33 3.37 2.15
CA LEU A 300 7.68 2.21 2.95
C LEU A 300 6.52 1.21 3.03
N ILE A 301 6.81 -0.09 2.90
CA ILE A 301 5.83 -1.17 3.11
C ILE A 301 6.17 -1.95 4.37
N VAL A 302 5.17 -2.13 5.23
CA VAL A 302 5.21 -2.98 6.43
C VAL A 302 4.26 -4.15 6.21
N ALA A 303 4.76 -5.38 6.35
CA ALA A 303 4.01 -6.57 5.96
C ALA A 303 4.07 -7.70 7.01
N SER A 304 2.95 -8.41 7.14
CA SER A 304 2.79 -9.51 8.09
C SER A 304 3.50 -10.80 7.65
N SER A 305 4.15 -11.51 8.57
CA SER A 305 4.91 -12.73 8.24
C SER A 305 4.08 -14.00 8.00
N GLY A 306 2.79 -13.99 8.36
CA GLY A 306 1.86 -15.12 8.21
C GLY A 306 1.56 -15.87 9.51
N ASN A 307 0.50 -16.70 9.52
CA ASN A 307 -0.20 -17.14 10.74
C ASN A 307 -0.33 -18.67 10.89
N GLU A 308 0.51 -19.45 10.23
CA GLU A 308 0.42 -20.92 10.21
C GLU A 308 1.45 -21.61 11.11
N GLY A 309 2.27 -20.83 11.82
CA GLY A 309 3.29 -21.34 12.74
C GLY A 309 4.46 -22.04 12.06
N ARG A 310 4.62 -21.89 10.74
CA ARG A 310 5.65 -22.56 9.95
C ARG A 310 7.05 -22.08 10.35
N VAL A 311 8.04 -22.96 10.26
CA VAL A 311 9.44 -22.68 10.61
C VAL A 311 10.30 -22.73 9.36
N GLY A 312 11.18 -21.75 9.19
CA GLY A 312 11.98 -21.57 7.98
C GLY A 312 11.21 -20.95 6.81
N ASP A 313 10.01 -20.42 7.06
CA ASP A 313 9.11 -19.91 6.02
C ASP A 313 8.48 -18.57 6.40
N ILE A 314 8.07 -17.80 5.40
CA ILE A 314 7.45 -16.47 5.54
C ILE A 314 6.53 -16.20 4.36
N ASP A 315 5.43 -15.49 4.60
CA ASP A 315 4.55 -15.04 3.53
C ASP A 315 5.11 -13.81 2.80
N TYR A 316 4.68 -13.61 1.55
CA TYR A 316 4.96 -12.42 0.75
C TYR A 316 3.76 -11.47 0.80
N PRO A 317 3.99 -10.14 0.93
CA PRO A 317 5.24 -9.45 0.61
C PRO A 317 6.27 -9.34 1.75
N ALA A 318 6.00 -9.82 2.97
CA ALA A 318 6.96 -9.72 4.08
C ALA A 318 8.32 -10.38 3.79
N GLY A 319 8.36 -11.47 3.02
CA GLY A 319 9.61 -12.10 2.57
C GLY A 319 10.47 -11.25 1.62
N PHE A 320 10.00 -10.09 1.14
CA PHE A 320 10.80 -9.20 0.30
C PHE A 320 11.70 -8.29 1.14
N GLY A 321 12.98 -8.21 0.79
CA GLY A 321 13.98 -7.41 1.51
C GLY A 321 13.66 -5.91 1.59
N GLN A 322 12.86 -5.41 0.65
CA GLN A 322 12.38 -4.02 0.55
C GLN A 322 11.26 -3.69 1.54
N THR A 323 10.64 -4.70 2.17
CA THR A 323 9.59 -4.50 3.17
C THR A 323 10.13 -4.60 4.59
N ILE A 324 9.38 -4.16 5.59
CA ILE A 324 9.62 -4.54 6.99
C ILE A 324 8.73 -5.74 7.31
N ALA A 325 9.38 -6.88 7.56
CA ALA A 325 8.71 -8.13 7.90
C ALA A 325 8.38 -8.21 9.39
N VAL A 326 7.09 -8.38 9.72
CA VAL A 326 6.61 -8.31 11.11
C VAL A 326 6.07 -9.65 11.60
N GLY A 327 6.68 -10.15 12.69
CA GLY A 327 6.18 -11.29 13.46
C GLY A 327 5.37 -10.88 14.70
N ALA A 328 4.62 -11.82 15.27
CA ALA A 328 3.74 -11.56 16.42
C ALA A 328 4.30 -12.04 17.77
N THR A 329 4.11 -11.24 18.82
CA THR A 329 4.30 -11.61 20.24
C THR A 329 2.98 -11.56 21.00
N ASN A 330 2.96 -12.22 22.15
CA ASN A 330 1.84 -12.19 23.10
C ASN A 330 2.12 -11.28 24.31
N ARG A 331 1.15 -11.15 25.20
CA ARG A 331 1.23 -10.28 26.40
C ARG A 331 2.40 -10.60 27.34
N THR A 332 2.94 -11.81 27.29
CA THR A 332 4.11 -12.23 28.09
C THR A 332 5.45 -11.91 27.42
N GLY A 333 5.46 -11.39 26.20
CA GLY A 333 6.67 -11.10 25.42
C GLY A 333 7.30 -12.31 24.75
N ARG A 334 6.52 -13.38 24.60
CA ARG A 334 6.92 -14.59 23.88
C ARG A 334 6.39 -14.50 22.45
N ILE A 335 7.16 -15.05 21.51
CA ILE A 335 6.75 -15.24 20.12
C ILE A 335 5.42 -16.04 20.12
N ALA A 336 4.39 -15.50 19.46
CA ALA A 336 3.09 -16.14 19.36
C ALA A 336 3.21 -17.48 18.61
N LYS A 337 2.47 -18.52 19.02
CA LYS A 337 2.63 -19.86 18.43
C LYS A 337 2.31 -19.89 16.93
N PHE A 338 1.31 -19.11 16.52
CA PHE A 338 0.82 -19.04 15.14
C PHE A 338 1.73 -18.26 14.19
N THR A 339 2.66 -17.43 14.66
CA THR A 339 3.48 -16.65 13.74
C THR A 339 4.39 -17.57 12.94
N ASN A 340 4.45 -17.38 11.63
CA ASN A 340 5.52 -17.99 10.83
C ASN A 340 6.87 -17.46 11.33
N ARG A 341 7.90 -18.30 11.25
CA ARG A 341 9.26 -18.05 11.76
C ARG A 341 10.24 -18.17 10.61
N SER A 342 10.97 -17.10 10.36
CA SER A 342 12.02 -17.02 9.35
C SER A 342 13.12 -16.09 9.82
N SER A 343 14.35 -16.30 9.33
CA SER A 343 15.46 -15.36 9.50
C SER A 343 15.20 -14.01 8.82
N LEU A 344 14.21 -13.96 7.92
CA LEU A 344 13.80 -12.74 7.20
C LEU A 344 12.91 -11.81 8.05
N ILE A 345 12.45 -12.23 9.23
CA ILE A 345 11.68 -11.34 10.12
C ILE A 345 12.59 -10.23 10.62
N ASP A 346 12.15 -8.99 10.42
CA ASP A 346 12.90 -7.80 10.83
C ASP A 346 12.58 -7.39 12.27
N ILE A 347 11.32 -7.51 12.67
CA ILE A 347 10.83 -7.05 13.97
C ILE A 347 9.63 -7.88 14.45
N TYR A 348 9.49 -8.01 15.76
CA TYR A 348 8.31 -8.56 16.39
C TYR A 348 7.49 -7.45 17.07
N ALA A 349 6.16 -7.59 17.08
CA ALA A 349 5.28 -6.67 17.79
C ALA A 349 4.04 -7.40 18.36
N PRO A 350 3.28 -6.76 19.28
CA PRO A 350 2.08 -7.34 19.85
C PRO A 350 1.06 -7.76 18.78
N GLY A 351 0.74 -9.06 18.73
CA GLY A 351 -0.19 -9.60 17.73
C GLY A 351 -1.16 -10.67 18.25
N ASP A 352 -1.07 -11.07 19.52
CA ASP A 352 -1.98 -12.06 20.11
C ASP A 352 -2.94 -11.41 21.10
N ARG A 353 -4.26 -11.51 20.85
CA ARG A 353 -5.32 -10.88 21.64
C ARG A 353 -5.24 -9.36 21.65
N ILE A 354 -5.26 -8.77 20.47
CA ILE A 354 -5.23 -7.32 20.26
C ILE A 354 -6.65 -6.80 20.13
N MET A 355 -7.04 -5.93 21.07
CA MET A 355 -8.28 -5.17 20.98
C MET A 355 -8.10 -4.02 20.00
N SER A 356 -9.06 -3.84 19.09
CA SER A 356 -9.13 -2.66 18.23
C SER A 356 -10.56 -2.33 17.77
N SER A 357 -10.71 -1.21 17.05
CA SER A 357 -11.93 -0.79 16.36
C SER A 357 -12.51 -1.88 15.47
N TRP A 358 -13.83 -1.90 15.34
CA TRP A 358 -14.59 -2.89 14.58
C TRP A 358 -15.85 -2.27 14.01
N LEU A 359 -16.44 -2.92 13.01
CA LEU A 359 -17.62 -2.43 12.29
C LEU A 359 -18.74 -1.93 13.21
N LYS A 360 -19.41 -0.87 12.77
CA LYS A 360 -20.57 -0.23 13.42
C LYS A 360 -20.20 0.38 14.77
N GLY A 361 -19.01 0.98 14.84
CA GLY A 361 -18.50 1.68 16.04
C GLY A 361 -18.21 0.78 17.25
N LYS A 362 -17.94 -0.50 17.02
CA LYS A 362 -17.67 -1.50 18.07
C LYS A 362 -16.18 -1.74 18.23
N HIS A 363 -15.78 -2.61 19.15
CA HIS A 363 -14.41 -3.11 19.25
C HIS A 363 -14.38 -4.64 19.25
N ARG A 364 -13.27 -5.22 18.80
CA ARG A 364 -13.08 -6.67 18.73
C ARG A 364 -11.65 -7.07 19.06
N GLU A 365 -11.50 -8.19 19.76
CA GLU A 365 -10.20 -8.81 19.98
C GLU A 365 -9.85 -9.79 18.85
N MET A 366 -8.66 -9.63 18.26
CA MET A 366 -8.15 -10.48 17.19
C MET A 366 -6.69 -10.90 17.45
N SER A 367 -6.31 -12.06 16.91
CA SER A 367 -4.92 -12.53 16.91
C SER A 367 -4.42 -12.75 15.49
N GLY A 368 -3.23 -12.24 15.20
CA GLY A 368 -2.53 -12.40 13.93
C GLY A 368 -1.30 -11.51 13.82
N THR A 369 -0.37 -11.89 12.94
CA THR A 369 0.73 -11.02 12.50
C THR A 369 0.23 -9.74 11.84
N SER A 370 -0.99 -9.75 11.30
CA SER A 370 -1.76 -8.58 10.87
C SER A 370 -1.82 -7.48 11.95
N MET A 371 -2.14 -7.84 13.20
CA MET A 371 -2.23 -6.87 14.31
C MET A 371 -0.85 -6.43 14.81
N ALA A 372 0.17 -7.28 14.68
CA ALA A 372 1.55 -6.88 14.97
C ALA A 372 2.04 -5.84 13.95
N THR A 373 1.71 -6.05 12.67
CA THR A 373 2.07 -5.16 11.55
C THR A 373 1.52 -3.75 11.78
N SER A 374 0.26 -3.61 12.23
CA SER A 374 -0.33 -2.31 12.54
C SER A 374 0.36 -1.58 13.71
N HIS A 375 0.88 -2.29 14.71
CA HIS A 375 1.68 -1.66 15.77
C HIS A 375 2.98 -1.07 15.22
N VAL A 376 3.67 -1.80 14.33
CA VAL A 376 4.90 -1.34 13.68
C VAL A 376 4.63 -0.15 12.76
N THR A 377 3.57 -0.21 11.95
CA THR A 377 3.13 0.91 11.10
C THR A 377 2.87 2.17 11.94
N GLY A 378 2.15 2.06 13.05
CA GLY A 378 1.91 3.19 13.94
C GLY A 378 3.19 3.75 14.55
N ALA A 379 4.13 2.90 15.00
CA ALA A 379 5.42 3.36 15.52
C ALA A 379 6.25 4.10 14.46
N ILE A 380 6.19 3.64 13.20
CA ILE A 380 6.81 4.33 12.07
C ILE A 380 6.13 5.68 11.80
N ALA A 381 4.81 5.78 11.93
CA ALA A 381 4.12 7.05 11.78
C ALA A 381 4.53 8.06 12.87
N LEU A 382 4.71 7.62 14.12
CA LEU A 382 5.27 8.46 15.19
C LEU A 382 6.68 8.97 14.83
N LEU A 383 7.54 8.08 14.33
CA LEU A 383 8.89 8.38 13.85
C LEU A 383 8.88 9.42 12.73
N LEU A 384 8.12 9.18 11.66
CA LEU A 384 8.07 10.05 10.48
C LEU A 384 7.48 11.43 10.77
N SER A 385 6.60 11.54 11.76
CA SER A 385 6.09 12.83 12.22
C SER A 385 7.17 13.67 12.93
N LEU A 386 8.18 13.05 13.55
CA LEU A 386 9.32 13.77 14.14
C LEU A 386 10.42 14.03 13.12
N ARG A 387 10.67 13.05 12.25
CA ARG A 387 11.74 13.10 11.25
C ARG A 387 11.19 12.75 9.86
N PRO A 388 10.53 13.71 9.18
CA PRO A 388 10.08 13.50 7.82
C PRO A 388 11.28 13.35 6.87
N GLY A 389 11.07 12.65 5.75
CA GLY A 389 12.09 12.50 4.69
C GLY A 389 13.10 11.36 4.89
N LEU A 390 12.95 10.53 5.93
CA LEU A 390 13.74 9.30 6.05
C LEU A 390 13.40 8.33 4.91
N SER A 391 14.42 7.73 4.29
CA SER A 391 14.21 6.70 3.27
C SER A 391 13.72 5.39 3.89
N PRO A 392 13.02 4.53 3.12
CA PRO A 392 12.59 3.21 3.59
C PRO A 392 13.72 2.36 4.21
N GLY A 393 14.92 2.42 3.64
CA GLY A 393 16.10 1.73 4.18
C GLY A 393 16.57 2.27 5.53
N GLN A 394 16.56 3.60 5.71
CA GLN A 394 16.90 4.22 7.00
C GLN A 394 15.88 3.87 8.07
N ILE A 395 14.58 3.94 7.76
CA ILE A 395 13.51 3.57 8.69
C ILE A 395 13.65 2.11 9.13
N LYS A 396 13.84 1.20 8.18
CA LYS A 396 14.03 -0.22 8.47
C LYS A 396 15.23 -0.46 9.40
N SER A 397 16.36 0.20 9.15
CA SER A 397 17.54 0.10 10.03
C SER A 397 17.27 0.64 11.43
N ILE A 398 16.63 1.80 11.57
CA ILE A 398 16.27 2.39 12.87
C ILE A 398 15.36 1.43 13.66
N VAL A 399 14.29 0.93 13.03
CA VAL A 399 13.33 0.03 13.67
C VAL A 399 14.02 -1.26 14.16
N LYS A 400 14.89 -1.85 13.35
CA LYS A 400 15.62 -3.08 13.72
C LYS A 400 16.62 -2.84 14.85
N ASN A 401 17.40 -1.77 14.78
CA ASN A 401 18.45 -1.47 15.76
C ASN A 401 17.88 -1.02 17.11
N ALA A 402 16.71 -0.38 17.11
CA ALA A 402 16.02 0.04 18.32
C ALA A 402 15.28 -1.11 19.05
N ALA A 403 15.15 -2.27 18.43
CA ALA A 403 14.41 -3.41 18.97
C ALA A 403 14.96 -3.88 20.32
N VAL A 404 14.07 -4.35 21.19
CA VAL A 404 14.43 -4.95 22.48
C VAL A 404 14.55 -6.46 22.33
N PRO A 405 15.59 -7.13 22.87
CA PRO A 405 15.69 -8.57 22.82
C PRO A 405 14.44 -9.29 23.35
N LEU A 406 14.00 -10.32 22.63
CA LEU A 406 12.84 -11.13 23.04
C LEU A 406 13.14 -11.95 24.30
N ARG A 407 12.11 -12.15 25.14
CA ARG A 407 12.21 -13.00 26.34
C ARG A 407 12.09 -14.48 25.96
N SER A 408 13.13 -15.06 25.34
CA SER A 408 13.25 -16.52 25.15
C SER A 408 14.67 -16.95 24.77
N ALA A 409 15.15 -18.05 25.35
CA ALA A 409 16.42 -18.69 24.98
C ALA A 409 16.44 -19.25 23.54
N LYS A 410 15.27 -19.43 22.90
CA LYS A 410 15.10 -19.91 21.51
C LYS A 410 14.69 -18.79 20.55
N ALA A 411 14.66 -17.53 20.99
CA ALA A 411 14.37 -16.42 20.10
C ALA A 411 15.47 -16.30 19.04
N PRO A 412 15.14 -16.02 17.77
CA PRO A 412 16.14 -15.66 16.78
C PRO A 412 16.97 -14.49 17.34
N ARG A 413 18.30 -14.61 17.37
CA ARG A 413 19.18 -13.50 17.78
C ARG A 413 19.13 -12.31 16.83
N THR A 414 18.46 -12.46 15.68
CA THR A 414 18.45 -11.51 14.57
C THR A 414 17.32 -10.48 14.64
N ALA A 415 16.30 -10.67 15.48
CA ALA A 415 15.16 -9.75 15.59
C ALA A 415 14.63 -9.64 17.03
N GLY A 416 14.31 -8.41 17.43
CA GLY A 416 13.74 -8.08 18.74
C GLY A 416 12.26 -7.68 18.68
N GLU A 417 11.72 -7.27 19.81
CA GLU A 417 10.38 -6.69 19.93
C GLU A 417 10.42 -5.16 19.80
N LEU A 418 9.40 -4.61 19.14
CA LEU A 418 9.21 -3.19 18.91
C LEU A 418 9.19 -2.38 20.21
N ASN A 419 9.93 -1.27 20.22
CA ASN A 419 9.93 -0.30 21.31
C ASN A 419 10.03 1.12 20.73
N VAL A 420 8.95 1.90 20.91
CA VAL A 420 8.80 3.24 20.34
C VAL A 420 9.80 4.22 20.95
N THR A 421 10.03 4.20 22.26
CA THR A 421 10.94 5.17 22.90
C THR A 421 12.36 5.00 22.40
N ARG A 422 12.84 3.76 22.21
CA ARG A 422 14.15 3.47 21.61
C ARG A 422 14.23 3.90 20.15
N ILE A 423 13.15 3.75 19.36
CA ILE A 423 13.09 4.26 17.98
C ILE A 423 13.28 5.78 17.99
N LEU A 424 12.57 6.49 18.86
CA LEU A 424 12.66 7.95 18.91
C LEU A 424 14.01 8.44 19.45
N SER A 425 14.61 7.75 20.42
CA SER A 425 15.96 8.07 20.90
C SER A 425 17.04 7.86 19.85
N ALA A 426 16.89 6.87 18.96
CA ALA A 426 17.84 6.65 17.87
C ALA A 426 17.83 7.79 16.84
N VAL A 427 16.71 8.50 16.70
CA VAL A 427 16.60 9.68 15.82
C VAL A 427 17.34 10.88 16.40
N ASP A 428 17.32 11.04 17.73
CA ASP A 428 18.02 12.15 18.40
C ASP A 428 19.55 12.09 18.20
N GLN A 429 20.06 10.98 17.66
CA GLN A 429 21.48 10.72 17.38
C GLN A 429 21.85 10.83 15.89
N LEU A 430 20.88 11.10 15.00
CA LEU A 430 21.06 11.30 13.56
C LEU A 430 21.05 12.79 13.21
#